data_AF-A0A4R3ADC9-F1
#
_entry.id   AF-A0A4R3ADC9-F1
#
_cell.length_a   1.000
_cell.length_b   1.000
_cell.length_c   1.000
_cell.angle_alpha   90.00
_cell.angle_beta   90.00
_cell.angle_gamma   90.00
#
_symmetry.space_group_name_H-M   'P 1'
#
loop_
_entity.id
_entity.type
_entity.pdbx_description
1 polymer ?
#
loop_
_entity_poly.entity_id
_entity_poly.type
_entity_poly.pdbx_seq_one_letter_code
_entity_poly.pdbx_strand_id
1 'polypeptide(L)'
;MKNQILLFLMIIIFSSLCKAQINDQNYLIQVFYEKVYNSNVSPKEIVLNYVVYNDSAGYNNAIGAIESLRDPNNLGEHFSLLKKDITNKDFNLTSYRLFDSKEKAKFHDLNEVDRNNIYRLNPKNTIQQYLLIRGNRICSFLGFQKTGSETYTFIVF
;
A
#
# COMPACT_ATOMS: atom_id res chain seq x y z
N MET A 1 9.02 9.78 40.92
CA MET A 1 9.54 8.50 40.38
C MET A 1 8.45 7.56 39.87
N LYS A 2 7.40 7.19 40.63
CA LYS A 2 6.33 6.27 40.14
C LYS A 2 5.66 6.73 38.83
N ASN A 3 5.30 8.01 38.70
CA ASN A 3 4.66 8.53 37.48
C ASN A 3 5.58 8.56 36.25
N GLN A 4 6.90 8.72 36.44
CA GLN A 4 7.88 8.69 35.33
C GLN A 4 8.11 7.27 34.81
N ILE A 5 8.10 6.27 35.70
CA ILE A 5 8.19 4.86 35.34
C ILE A 5 6.95 4.41 34.55
N LEU A 6 5.75 4.87 34.96
CA LEU A 6 4.51 4.58 34.26
C LEU A 6 4.47 5.18 32.83
N LEU A 7 4.94 6.42 32.69
CA LEU A 7 5.05 7.09 31.38
C LEU A 7 6.03 6.35 30.45
N PHE A 8 7.18 5.92 30.99
CA PHE A 8 8.19 5.19 30.23
C PHE A 8 7.68 3.81 29.75
N LEU A 9 6.96 3.09 30.61
CA LEU A 9 6.28 1.83 30.26
C LEU A 9 5.22 2.03 29.16
N MET A 10 4.42 3.10 29.23
CA MET A 10 3.45 3.41 28.18
C MET A 10 4.13 3.69 26.83
N ILE A 11 5.25 4.40 26.81
CA ILE A 11 6.01 4.68 25.58
C ILE A 11 6.55 3.39 24.96
N ILE A 12 7.07 2.47 25.78
CA ILE A 12 7.56 1.18 25.29
C ILE A 12 6.42 0.35 24.68
N ILE A 13 5.29 0.22 25.37
CA ILE A 13 4.11 -0.52 24.88
C ILE A 13 3.55 0.11 23.60
N PHE A 14 3.48 1.43 23.53
CA PHE A 14 2.99 2.12 22.33
C PHE A 14 3.94 1.92 21.14
N SER A 15 5.25 1.95 21.37
CA SER A 15 6.25 1.73 20.34
C SER A 15 6.25 0.29 19.80
N SER A 16 6.02 -0.71 20.66
CA SER A 16 5.93 -2.12 20.26
C SER A 16 4.65 -2.41 19.48
N LEU A 17 3.52 -1.85 19.91
CA LEU A 17 2.24 -1.91 19.17
C LEU A 17 2.36 -1.27 17.78
N CYS A 18 3.00 -0.09 17.70
CA CYS A 18 3.24 0.57 16.42
C CYS A 18 4.13 -0.28 15.49
N LYS A 19 5.17 -0.93 16.01
CA LYS A 19 6.05 -1.81 15.21
C LYS A 19 5.31 -3.07 14.75
N ALA A 20 4.51 -3.68 15.62
CA ALA A 20 3.69 -4.85 15.27
C ALA A 20 2.70 -4.51 14.15
N GLN A 21 1.97 -3.40 14.28
CA GLN A 21 1.04 -2.95 13.25
C GLN A 21 1.74 -2.69 11.91
N ILE A 22 2.92 -2.07 11.90
CA ILE A 22 3.70 -1.86 10.66
C ILE A 22 4.11 -3.20 10.03
N ASN A 23 4.54 -4.17 10.84
CA ASN A 23 4.91 -5.50 10.34
C ASN A 23 3.71 -6.24 9.73
N ASP A 24 2.53 -6.16 10.36
CA ASP A 24 1.30 -6.78 9.86
C ASP A 24 0.89 -6.21 8.50
N GLN A 25 1.02 -4.89 8.29
CA GLN A 25 0.66 -4.26 7.03
C GLN A 25 1.68 -4.52 5.92
N ASN A 26 2.97 -4.57 6.25
CA ASN A 26 3.98 -5.00 5.28
C ASN A 26 3.71 -6.43 4.80
N TYR A 27 3.35 -7.32 5.72
CA TYR A 27 2.97 -8.69 5.40
C TYR A 27 1.71 -8.72 4.52
N LEU A 28 0.68 -7.93 4.83
CA LEU A 28 -0.52 -7.79 3.99
C LEU A 28 -0.17 -7.40 2.55
N ILE A 29 0.67 -6.38 2.36
CA ILE A 29 1.07 -5.91 1.02
C ILE A 29 1.83 -7.02 0.27
N GLN A 30 2.75 -7.71 0.95
CA GLN A 30 3.51 -8.81 0.36
C GLN A 30 2.59 -9.95 -0.11
N VAL A 31 1.68 -10.40 0.77
CA VAL A 31 0.71 -11.46 0.45
C VAL A 31 -0.22 -11.01 -0.67
N PHE A 32 -0.72 -9.77 -0.63
CA PHE A 32 -1.57 -9.22 -1.69
C PHE A 32 -0.90 -9.35 -3.06
N TYR A 33 0.33 -8.88 -3.19
CA TYR A 33 1.07 -8.94 -4.45
C TYR A 33 1.45 -10.37 -4.86
N GLU A 34 1.79 -11.24 -3.92
CA GLU A 34 2.00 -12.67 -4.20
C GLU A 34 0.75 -13.30 -4.81
N LYS A 35 -0.44 -12.97 -4.28
CA LYS A 35 -1.72 -13.45 -4.81
C LYS A 35 -2.06 -12.82 -6.16
N VAL A 36 -1.79 -11.54 -6.37
CA VAL A 36 -1.97 -10.85 -7.67
C VAL A 36 -1.24 -11.60 -8.77
N TYR A 37 0.01 -12.01 -8.54
CA TYR A 37 0.82 -12.67 -9.55
C TYR A 37 0.73 -14.21 -9.56
N ASN A 38 -0.06 -14.80 -8.66
CA ASN A 38 -0.37 -16.23 -8.67
C ASN A 38 -1.57 -16.52 -9.59
N SER A 39 -1.31 -17.22 -10.71
CA SER A 39 -2.34 -17.57 -11.70
C SER A 39 -3.41 -18.54 -11.18
N ASN A 40 -3.15 -19.25 -10.08
CA ASN A 40 -4.11 -20.18 -9.47
C ASN A 40 -5.15 -19.47 -8.59
N VAL A 41 -4.97 -18.19 -8.32
CA VAL A 41 -5.90 -17.39 -7.51
C VAL A 41 -6.68 -16.45 -8.42
N SER A 42 -8.01 -16.50 -8.37
CA SER A 42 -8.84 -15.64 -9.23
C SER A 42 -8.78 -14.17 -8.77
N PRO A 43 -8.82 -13.17 -9.68
CA PRO A 43 -8.91 -11.76 -9.30
C PRO A 43 -10.07 -11.46 -8.34
N LYS A 44 -11.22 -12.11 -8.55
CA LYS A 44 -12.40 -12.03 -7.66
C LYS A 44 -12.07 -12.41 -6.22
N GLU A 45 -11.39 -13.54 -6.03
CA GLU A 45 -10.96 -14.01 -4.70
C GLU A 45 -9.99 -13.02 -4.04
N ILE A 46 -9.10 -12.41 -4.81
CA ILE A 46 -8.16 -11.41 -4.29
C ILE A 46 -8.91 -10.17 -3.80
N VAL A 47 -9.88 -9.67 -4.58
CA VAL A 47 -10.69 -8.52 -4.17
C VAL A 47 -11.47 -8.83 -2.89
N LEU A 48 -12.12 -10.00 -2.82
CA LEU A 48 -12.90 -10.42 -1.66
C LEU A 48 -12.08 -10.54 -0.37
N ASN A 49 -10.83 -10.99 -0.49
CA ASN A 49 -9.97 -11.25 0.68
C ASN A 49 -9.12 -10.05 1.09
N TYR A 50 -8.71 -9.21 0.15
CA TYR A 50 -7.65 -8.21 0.41
C TYR A 50 -8.04 -6.77 0.09
N VAL A 51 -9.08 -6.50 -0.70
CA VAL A 51 -9.37 -5.14 -1.21
C VAL A 51 -10.63 -4.57 -0.57
N VAL A 52 -10.63 -3.30 -0.16
CA VAL A 52 -11.85 -2.58 0.22
C VAL A 52 -12.53 -2.05 -1.04
N TYR A 53 -13.84 -2.23 -1.14
CA TYR A 53 -14.66 -1.64 -2.20
C TYR A 53 -16.01 -1.20 -1.64
N ASN A 54 -16.60 -0.15 -2.21
CA ASN A 54 -17.84 0.44 -1.67
C ASN A 54 -19.12 -0.13 -2.29
N ASP A 55 -19.06 -0.54 -3.55
CA ASP A 55 -20.21 -1.03 -4.30
C ASP A 55 -19.79 -2.02 -5.42
N SER A 56 -20.77 -2.45 -6.23
CA SER A 56 -20.54 -3.37 -7.35
C SER A 56 -19.64 -2.78 -8.44
N ALA A 57 -19.70 -1.47 -8.69
CA ALA A 57 -18.83 -0.82 -9.68
C ALA A 57 -17.38 -0.81 -9.17
N GLY A 58 -17.21 -0.48 -7.90
CA GLY A 58 -15.97 -0.59 -7.14
C GLY A 58 -15.33 -1.97 -7.18
N TYR A 59 -16.13 -3.00 -6.87
CA TYR A 59 -15.71 -4.39 -6.96
C TYR A 59 -15.19 -4.77 -8.36
N ASN A 60 -15.92 -4.38 -9.41
CA ASN A 60 -15.52 -4.64 -10.79
C ASN A 60 -14.25 -3.85 -11.19
N ASN A 61 -14.12 -2.60 -10.73
CA ASN A 61 -12.93 -1.78 -10.96
C ASN A 61 -11.69 -2.41 -10.30
N ALA A 62 -11.83 -2.92 -9.06
CA ALA A 62 -10.76 -3.62 -8.36
C ALA A 62 -10.32 -4.90 -9.10
N ILE A 63 -11.28 -5.67 -9.61
CA ILE A 63 -11.00 -6.86 -10.43
C ILE A 63 -10.19 -6.46 -11.68
N GLY A 64 -10.68 -5.48 -12.44
CA GLY A 64 -10.03 -5.04 -13.67
C GLY A 64 -8.62 -4.49 -13.43
N ALA A 65 -8.42 -3.79 -12.31
CA ALA A 65 -7.10 -3.29 -11.91
C ALA A 65 -6.13 -4.43 -11.52
N ILE A 66 -6.61 -5.51 -10.89
CA ILE A 66 -5.80 -6.70 -10.60
C ILE A 66 -5.47 -7.47 -11.88
N GLU A 67 -6.43 -7.63 -12.78
CA GLU A 67 -6.21 -8.26 -14.09
C GLU A 67 -5.16 -7.50 -14.90
N SER A 68 -5.26 -6.17 -14.90
CA SER A 68 -4.30 -5.26 -15.53
C SER A 68 -2.90 -5.44 -14.94
N LEU A 69 -2.75 -5.50 -13.62
CA LEU A 69 -1.45 -5.75 -12.99
C LEU A 69 -0.88 -7.12 -13.37
N ARG A 70 -1.72 -8.16 -13.43
CA ARG A 70 -1.31 -9.55 -13.72
C ARG A 70 -0.81 -9.72 -15.14
N ASP A 71 -1.45 -9.06 -16.11
CA ASP A 71 -1.10 -9.05 -17.52
C ASP A 71 -0.74 -7.65 -18.03
N PRO A 72 0.49 -7.18 -17.72
CA PRO A 72 0.91 -5.81 -18.01
C PRO A 72 1.28 -5.57 -19.47
N ASN A 73 1.07 -6.53 -20.38
CA ASN A 73 1.57 -6.49 -21.75
C ASN A 73 1.08 -5.25 -22.54
N ASN A 74 -0.01 -4.62 -22.12
CA ASN A 74 -0.57 -3.41 -22.73
C ASN A 74 -0.40 -2.13 -21.88
N LEU A 75 0.28 -2.20 -20.74
CA LEU A 75 0.36 -1.10 -19.76
C LEU A 75 1.73 -0.40 -19.72
N GLY A 76 2.70 -0.93 -20.46
CA GLY A 76 4.04 -0.37 -20.59
C GLY A 76 5.09 -1.06 -19.72
N GLU A 77 6.36 -0.74 -19.99
CA GLU A 77 7.54 -1.38 -19.39
C GLU A 77 7.53 -1.34 -17.86
N HIS A 78 7.01 -0.25 -17.28
CA HIS A 78 6.90 -0.08 -15.83
C HIS A 78 6.22 -1.28 -15.13
N PHE A 79 5.06 -1.71 -15.62
CA PHE A 79 4.28 -2.75 -14.94
C PHE A 79 4.88 -4.15 -15.13
N SER A 80 5.55 -4.39 -16.26
CA SER A 80 6.32 -5.62 -16.48
C SER A 80 7.51 -5.72 -15.53
N LEU A 81 8.24 -4.61 -15.32
CA LEU A 81 9.34 -4.54 -14.35
C LEU A 81 8.83 -4.66 -12.91
N LEU A 82 7.70 -4.01 -12.58
CA LEU A 82 7.05 -4.14 -11.28
C LEU A 82 6.73 -5.61 -10.95
N LYS A 83 6.09 -6.32 -11.89
CA LYS A 83 5.78 -7.75 -11.74
C LYS A 83 7.04 -8.58 -11.49
N LYS A 84 8.11 -8.34 -12.25
CA LYS A 84 9.40 -9.01 -12.09
C LYS A 84 9.99 -8.77 -10.70
N ASP A 85 10.04 -7.52 -10.26
CA ASP A 85 10.63 -7.13 -8.98
C ASP A 85 9.85 -7.70 -7.81
N ILE A 86 8.51 -7.67 -7.87
CA ILE A 86 7.66 -8.30 -6.87
C ILE A 86 7.90 -9.81 -6.80
N THR A 87 7.90 -10.50 -7.95
CA THR A 87 8.07 -11.97 -8.02
C THR A 87 9.43 -12.39 -7.47
N ASN A 88 10.47 -11.60 -7.73
CA ASN A 88 11.83 -11.85 -7.23
C ASN A 88 12.07 -11.35 -5.81
N LYS A 89 11.09 -10.67 -5.19
CA LYS A 89 11.25 -9.97 -3.90
C LYS A 89 12.34 -8.89 -3.92
N ASP A 90 12.56 -8.28 -5.08
CA ASP A 90 13.50 -7.17 -5.33
C ASP A 90 12.82 -5.81 -5.07
N PHE A 91 12.28 -5.60 -3.87
CA PHE A 91 11.61 -4.35 -3.50
C PHE A 91 11.71 -4.06 -1.99
N ASN A 92 11.47 -2.80 -1.63
CA ASN A 92 11.36 -2.38 -0.23
C ASN A 92 9.99 -1.76 0.05
N LEU A 93 9.50 -1.95 1.28
CA LEU A 93 8.30 -1.29 1.78
C LEU A 93 8.69 -0.27 2.85
N THR A 94 8.13 0.93 2.75
CA THR A 94 8.34 2.01 3.73
C THR A 94 6.99 2.59 4.10
N SER A 95 6.69 2.69 5.40
CA SER A 95 5.46 3.34 5.88
C SER A 95 5.60 4.86 5.87
N TYR A 96 4.48 5.57 5.71
CA TYR A 96 4.41 7.03 5.72
C TYR A 96 5.12 7.67 6.92
N ARG A 97 5.05 7.02 8.08
CA ARG A 97 5.70 7.50 9.31
C ARG A 97 7.20 7.74 9.12
N LEU A 98 7.83 6.92 8.29
CA LEU A 98 9.27 6.94 7.97
C LEU A 98 9.61 7.83 6.76
N PHE A 99 8.63 8.45 6.11
CA PHE A 99 8.89 9.39 5.01
C PHE A 99 9.55 10.66 5.54
N ASP A 100 10.39 11.28 4.71
CA ASP A 100 10.93 12.61 4.98
C ASP A 100 9.85 13.69 4.83
N SER A 101 10.16 14.91 5.25
CA SER A 101 9.21 16.04 5.22
C SER A 101 8.74 16.40 3.81
N LYS A 102 9.64 16.35 2.82
CA LYS A 102 9.33 16.68 1.42
C LYS A 102 8.38 15.65 0.82
N GLU A 103 8.57 14.38 1.14
CA GLU A 103 7.69 13.31 0.69
C GLU A 103 6.34 13.35 1.40
N LYS A 104 6.31 13.62 2.71
CA LYS A 104 5.06 13.80 3.46
C LYS A 104 4.18 14.91 2.90
N ALA A 105 4.78 15.99 2.42
CA ALA A 105 4.08 17.12 1.80
C ALA A 105 3.28 16.73 0.54
N LYS A 106 3.67 15.66 -0.16
CA LYS A 106 2.94 15.15 -1.34
C LYS A 106 1.53 14.65 -1.01
N PHE A 107 1.23 14.39 0.26
CA PHE A 107 -0.02 13.79 0.72
C PHE A 107 -0.86 14.74 1.58
N HIS A 108 -0.57 16.04 1.54
CA HIS A 108 -1.18 17.01 2.47
C HIS A 108 -2.70 17.15 2.33
N ASP A 109 -3.25 16.89 1.14
CA ASP A 109 -4.70 16.91 0.87
C ASP A 109 -5.46 15.75 1.52
N LEU A 110 -4.76 14.70 1.95
CA LEU A 110 -5.38 13.55 2.61
C LEU A 110 -5.55 13.84 4.09
N ASN A 111 -6.62 13.32 4.70
CA ASN A 111 -6.78 13.39 6.15
C ASN A 111 -5.66 12.63 6.88
N GLU A 112 -5.44 12.97 8.16
CA GLU A 112 -4.32 12.39 8.94
C GLU A 112 -4.40 10.86 9.07
N VAL A 113 -5.60 10.31 9.20
CA VAL A 113 -5.82 8.87 9.30
C VAL A 113 -5.34 8.17 8.04
N ASP A 114 -5.74 8.67 6.87
CA ASP A 114 -5.33 8.10 5.59
C ASP A 114 -3.82 8.27 5.36
N ARG A 115 -3.25 9.44 5.65
CA ARG A 115 -1.79 9.67 5.54
C ARG A 115 -0.99 8.63 6.30
N ASN A 116 -1.37 8.35 7.55
CA ASN A 116 -0.67 7.39 8.40
C ASN A 116 -0.75 5.93 7.94
N ASN A 117 -1.63 5.63 6.97
CA ASN A 117 -1.78 4.29 6.39
C ASN A 117 -1.29 4.21 4.94
N ILE A 118 -0.45 5.16 4.51
CA ILE A 118 0.23 5.10 3.22
C ILE A 118 1.51 4.27 3.34
N TYR A 119 1.74 3.43 2.35
CA TYR A 119 2.94 2.62 2.19
C TYR A 119 3.56 2.89 0.83
N ARG A 120 4.87 3.11 0.79
CA ARG A 120 5.65 3.18 -0.44
C ARG A 120 6.22 1.80 -0.73
N LEU A 121 5.85 1.27 -1.88
CA LEU A 121 6.52 0.17 -2.54
C LEU A 121 7.62 0.73 -3.44
N ASN A 122 8.87 0.40 -3.15
CA ASN A 122 10.03 0.83 -3.93
C ASN A 122 10.65 -0.39 -4.64
N PRO A 123 10.20 -0.72 -5.87
CA PRO A 123 10.77 -1.78 -6.67
C PRO A 123 12.16 -1.38 -7.20
N LYS A 124 13.03 -2.36 -7.45
CA LYS A 124 14.44 -2.13 -7.81
C LYS A 124 14.63 -1.52 -9.20
N ASN A 125 13.85 -1.93 -10.17
CA ASN A 125 14.06 -1.66 -11.59
C ASN A 125 13.02 -0.70 -12.17
N THR A 126 12.12 -0.14 -11.36
CA THR A 126 11.07 0.74 -11.88
C THR A 126 10.62 1.79 -10.85
N ILE A 127 9.67 2.64 -11.23
CA ILE A 127 9.22 3.72 -10.34
C ILE A 127 8.47 3.19 -9.13
N GLN A 128 8.60 3.91 -8.02
CA GLN A 128 7.89 3.64 -6.78
C GLN A 128 6.37 3.74 -6.96
N GLN A 129 5.66 2.93 -6.18
CA GLN A 129 4.21 2.92 -6.07
C GLN A 129 3.79 3.27 -4.64
N TYR A 130 2.65 3.93 -4.51
CA TYR A 130 2.06 4.22 -3.21
C TYR A 130 0.76 3.42 -3.05
N LEU A 131 0.61 2.81 -1.89
CA LEU A 131 -0.57 2.07 -1.49
C LEU A 131 -1.24 2.77 -0.30
N LEU A 132 -2.57 2.73 -0.27
CA LEU A 132 -3.38 3.16 0.85
C LEU A 132 -4.07 1.94 1.46
N ILE A 133 -3.93 1.80 2.77
CA ILE A 133 -4.53 0.71 3.55
C ILE A 133 -5.58 1.30 4.50
N ARG A 134 -6.69 0.61 4.72
CA ARG A 134 -7.59 0.89 5.85
C ARG A 134 -7.95 -0.41 6.56
N GLY A 135 -7.71 -0.45 7.86
CA GLY A 135 -7.81 -1.69 8.63
C GLY A 135 -6.76 -2.70 8.15
N ASN A 136 -7.18 -3.92 7.83
CA ASN A 136 -6.31 -4.99 7.31
C ASN A 136 -6.60 -5.28 5.82
N ARG A 137 -6.92 -4.25 5.04
CA ARG A 137 -7.29 -4.36 3.62
C ARG A 137 -6.71 -3.20 2.82
N ILE A 138 -6.38 -3.49 1.56
CA ILE A 138 -5.90 -2.55 0.55
C ILE A 138 -7.07 -1.70 0.05
N CYS A 139 -7.05 -0.39 0.28
CA CYS A 139 -8.03 0.54 -0.30
C CYS A 139 -7.60 1.02 -1.68
N SER A 140 -6.29 1.17 -1.88
CA SER A 140 -5.71 1.53 -3.17
C SER A 140 -4.32 0.93 -3.27
N PHE A 141 -3.99 0.45 -4.46
CA PHE A 141 -2.64 -0.03 -4.79
C PHE A 141 -2.01 0.79 -5.92
N LEU A 142 -2.59 1.96 -6.20
CA LEU A 142 -2.12 2.93 -7.19
C LEU A 142 -2.36 4.36 -6.68
N GLY A 143 -1.34 4.93 -6.04
CA GLY A 143 -1.27 6.36 -5.76
C GLY A 143 -0.67 7.11 -6.95
N PHE A 144 -1.38 8.10 -7.48
CA PHE A 144 -0.95 8.85 -8.65
C PHE A 144 -0.98 10.35 -8.40
N GLN A 145 -0.03 11.05 -9.02
CA GLN A 145 0.02 12.49 -9.05
C GLN A 145 -0.68 12.96 -10.33
N LYS A 146 -1.76 13.73 -10.18
CA LYS A 146 -2.44 14.31 -11.34
C LYS A 146 -1.51 15.31 -12.02
N THR A 147 -1.46 15.32 -13.36
CA THR A 147 -0.68 16.31 -14.12
C THR A 147 -1.03 17.73 -13.68
N GLY A 148 -0.01 18.53 -13.33
CA GLY A 148 -0.17 19.89 -12.81
C GLY A 148 -0.53 20.00 -11.33
N SER A 149 -0.67 18.88 -10.61
CA SER A 149 -0.77 18.85 -9.15
C SER A 149 0.57 18.53 -8.52
N GLU A 150 0.86 19.11 -7.35
CA GLU A 150 1.98 18.69 -6.49
C GLU A 150 1.58 17.55 -5.53
N THR A 151 0.30 17.17 -5.53
CA THR A 151 -0.28 16.20 -4.59
C THR A 151 -0.63 14.87 -5.23
N TYR A 152 -0.49 13.83 -4.41
CA TYR A 152 -0.90 12.47 -4.73
C TYR A 152 -2.34 12.23 -4.29
N THR A 153 -3.08 11.53 -5.15
CA THR A 153 -4.40 10.99 -4.85
C THR A 153 -4.41 9.49 -5.08
N PHE A 154 -5.43 8.82 -4.56
CA PHE A 154 -5.59 7.37 -4.60
C PHE A 154 -6.88 6.99 -5.31
N ILE A 155 -6.82 5.97 -6.16
CA ILE A 155 -8.03 5.33 -6.69
C ILE A 155 -8.56 4.43 -5.59
N VAL A 156 -9.66 4.83 -4.96
CA VAL A 156 -10.39 3.99 -4.01
C VAL A 156 -11.45 3.22 -4.78
N PHE A 157 -11.46 1.90 -4.58
CA PHE A 157 -12.45 1.00 -5.17
C PHE A 157 -13.73 0.98 -4.34
#